data_AF-A0A946QXG7-F1
#
_entry.id   AF-A0A946QXG7-F1
#
_cell.length_a   1.000
_cell.length_b   1.000
_cell.length_c   1.000
_cell.angle_alpha   90.00
_cell.angle_beta   90.00
_cell.angle_gamma   90.00
#
_symmetry.space_group_name_H-M   'P 1'
#
loop_
_entity.id
_entity.type
_entity.pdbx_description
1 polymer ?
#
loop_
_entity_poly.entity_id
_entity_poly.type
_entity_poly.pdbx_seq_one_letter_code
_entity_poly.pdbx_strand_id
1 'polypeptide(L)'
;MKTRLQEMAEQADYFHKKHPEIWEKFVEFTFDRINRGYSNYSVKAIFERIRWDMGDLGGDGVTEFKVGNNHPPFYARRFMKMYPEHNGFFRTRVQKSAVMPATGMEAKPSMVA
;
A
#
# COMPACT_ATOMS: atom_id res chain seq x y z
N MET A 1 -24.62 -0.55 7.34
CA MET A 1 -23.85 -1.63 6.68
C MET A 1 -22.51 -1.05 6.27
N LYS A 2 -21.40 -1.70 6.60
CA LYS A 2 -20.05 -1.23 6.23
C LYS A 2 -19.82 -1.44 4.73
N THR A 3 -19.15 -0.50 4.06
CA THR A 3 -18.80 -0.66 2.64
C THR A 3 -17.52 -1.49 2.48
N ARG A 4 -17.32 -2.08 1.29
CA ARG A 4 -16.10 -2.82 0.99
C ARG A 4 -14.85 -1.93 1.09
N LEU A 5 -14.97 -0.65 0.73
CA LEU A 5 -13.87 0.32 0.88
C LEU A 5 -13.45 0.50 2.34
N GLN A 6 -14.41 0.64 3.26
CA GLN A 6 -14.13 0.76 4.70
C GLN A 6 -13.45 -0.51 5.24
N GLU A 7 -13.87 -1.68 4.77
CA GLU A 7 -13.26 -2.96 5.14
C GLU A 7 -11.79 -3.04 4.68
N MET A 8 -11.53 -2.67 3.43
CA MET A 8 -10.17 -2.63 2.88
C MET A 8 -9.29 -1.57 3.57
N ALA A 9 -9.87 -0.43 3.97
CA ALA A 9 -9.15 0.63 4.67
C ALA A 9 -8.68 0.16 6.06
N GLU A 10 -9.56 -0.49 6.83
CA GLU A 10 -9.19 -1.06 8.13
C GLU A 10 -8.11 -2.15 8.01
N GLN A 11 -8.19 -2.99 6.98
CA GLN A 11 -7.15 -3.99 6.70
C GLN A 11 -5.80 -3.32 6.39
N ALA A 12 -5.80 -2.23 5.61
CA ALA A 12 -4.59 -1.47 5.32
C ALA A 12 -4.02 -0.77 6.56
N ASP A 13 -4.88 -0.22 7.42
CA ASP A 13 -4.45 0.40 8.68
C ASP A 13 -3.88 -0.63 9.66
N TYR A 14 -4.51 -1.81 9.77
CA TYR A 14 -3.98 -2.89 10.57
C TYR A 14 -2.59 -3.34 10.08
N PHE A 15 -2.44 -3.53 8.77
CA PHE A 15 -1.17 -3.86 8.14
C PHE A 15 -0.10 -2.80 8.42
N HIS A 16 -0.44 -1.51 8.26
CA HIS A 16 0.47 -0.40 8.52
C HIS A 16 0.92 -0.34 9.98
N LYS A 17 0.02 -0.60 10.94
CA LYS A 17 0.36 -0.64 12.37
C LYS A 17 1.30 -1.81 12.71
N LYS A 18 1.15 -2.94 12.04
CA LYS A 18 2.00 -4.13 12.23
C LYS A 18 3.38 -3.97 11.57
N HIS A 19 3.44 -3.19 10.49
CA HIS A 19 4.62 -3.03 9.63
C HIS A 19 4.92 -1.55 9.35
N PRO A 20 5.26 -0.74 10.38
CA PRO A 20 5.58 0.68 10.19
C PRO A 20 6.81 0.89 9.29
N GLU A 21 7.77 -0.04 9.26
CA GLU A 21 8.96 -0.01 8.42
C GLU A 21 8.64 0.05 6.92
N ILE A 22 7.52 -0.55 6.50
CA ILE A 22 7.07 -0.49 5.11
C ILE A 22 6.66 0.93 4.73
N TRP A 23 6.10 1.69 5.67
CA TRP A 23 5.77 3.08 5.43
C TRP A 23 7.02 3.94 5.24
N GLU A 24 8.04 3.73 6.06
CA GLU A 24 9.32 4.44 5.96
C GLU A 24 9.98 4.17 4.59
N LYS A 25 10.08 2.91 4.19
CA LYS A 25 10.61 2.52 2.87
C LYS A 25 9.77 3.03 1.71
N PHE A 26 8.45 3.03 1.87
CA PHE A 26 7.55 3.61 0.88
C PHE A 26 7.83 5.09 0.66
N VAL A 27 7.97 5.87 1.74
CA VAL A 27 8.31 7.29 1.66
C VAL A 27 9.68 7.51 1.03
N GLU A 28 10.70 6.78 1.50
CA GLU A 28 12.06 6.83 0.97
C GLU A 28 12.09 6.61 -0.54
N PHE A 29 11.49 5.52 -1.04
CA PHE A 29 11.49 5.20 -2.46
C PHE A 29 10.61 6.13 -3.29
N THR A 30 9.56 6.69 -2.70
CA THR A 30 8.74 7.69 -3.38
C THR A 30 9.56 8.97 -3.60
N PHE A 31 10.25 9.46 -2.57
CA PHE A 31 11.13 10.62 -2.70
C PHE A 31 12.31 10.37 -3.62
N ASP A 32 12.89 9.17 -3.62
CA ASP A 32 13.94 8.81 -4.59
C ASP A 32 13.44 8.95 -6.04
N ARG A 33 12.16 8.64 -6.33
CA ARG A 33 11.59 8.88 -7.66
C ARG A 33 11.33 10.37 -7.92
N ILE A 34 10.79 11.09 -6.95
CA ILE A 34 10.54 12.54 -7.07
C ILE A 34 11.85 13.30 -7.33
N ASN A 35 12.89 13.02 -6.55
CA ASN A 35 14.21 13.67 -6.65
C ASN A 35 14.92 13.37 -7.98
N ARG A 36 14.56 12.27 -8.66
CA ARG A 36 15.03 11.94 -10.01
C ARG A 36 14.23 12.63 -11.13
N GLY A 37 13.28 13.50 -10.79
CA GLY A 37 12.50 14.30 -11.74
C GLY A 37 11.28 13.58 -12.32
N TYR A 38 10.83 12.47 -11.73
CA TYR A 38 9.60 11.82 -12.18
C TYR A 38 8.39 12.70 -11.82
N SER A 39 7.50 12.93 -12.79
CA SER A 39 6.26 13.70 -12.55
C SER A 39 5.11 12.83 -12.04
N ASN A 40 5.18 11.53 -12.27
CA ASN A 40 4.24 10.54 -11.76
C ASN A 40 4.90 9.16 -11.67
N TYR A 41 4.40 8.31 -10.79
CA TYR A 41 4.93 6.96 -10.63
C TYR A 41 3.87 5.94 -10.23
N SER A 42 4.17 4.66 -10.47
CA SER A 42 3.27 3.56 -10.10
C SER A 42 3.46 3.22 -8.62
N VAL A 43 2.37 3.31 -7.85
CA VAL A 43 2.39 2.86 -6.45
C VAL A 43 2.75 1.38 -6.34
N LYS A 44 2.32 0.55 -7.32
CA LYS A 44 2.69 -0.86 -7.36
C LYS A 44 4.19 -1.03 -7.53
N ALA A 45 4.83 -0.24 -8.39
CA ALA A 45 6.28 -0.33 -8.59
C ALA A 45 7.08 0.02 -7.32
N ILE A 46 6.59 0.97 -6.50
CA ILE A 46 7.18 1.23 -5.18
C ILE A 46 7.04 0.01 -4.28
N PHE A 47 5.85 -0.59 -4.21
CA PHE A 47 5.64 -1.80 -3.40
C PHE A 47 6.45 -3.00 -3.87
N GLU A 48 6.58 -3.23 -5.17
CA GLU A 48 7.47 -4.28 -5.69
C GLU A 48 8.92 -4.02 -5.27
N ARG A 49 9.40 -2.77 -5.36
CA ARG A 49 10.74 -2.43 -4.87
C ARG A 49 10.90 -2.69 -3.37
N ILE A 50 9.90 -2.34 -2.55
CA ILE A 50 9.90 -2.68 -1.11
C ILE A 50 9.97 -4.20 -0.93
N ARG A 51 9.21 -4.98 -1.71
CA ARG A 51 9.24 -6.45 -1.61
C ARG A 51 10.62 -7.01 -1.95
N TRP A 52 11.29 -6.49 -2.97
CA TRP A 52 12.66 -6.88 -3.29
C TRP A 52 13.64 -6.49 -2.18
N ASP A 53 13.64 -5.21 -1.78
CA ASP A 53 14.61 -4.68 -0.81
C ASP A 53 14.40 -5.24 0.62
N MET A 54 13.17 -5.62 0.99
CA MET A 54 12.86 -6.25 2.29
C MET A 54 12.88 -7.78 2.24
N GLY A 55 12.70 -8.38 1.06
CA GLY A 55 12.78 -9.83 0.88
C GLY A 55 14.16 -10.39 1.25
N ASP A 56 15.21 -9.59 1.06
CA ASP A 56 16.58 -9.92 1.48
C ASP A 56 16.83 -9.70 2.98
N LEU A 57 15.97 -8.97 3.69
CA LEU A 57 16.09 -8.69 5.15
C LEU A 57 15.34 -9.71 6.02
N GLY A 58 14.38 -10.43 5.44
CA GLY A 58 13.65 -11.52 6.09
C GLY A 58 14.36 -12.84 5.87
N GLY A 59 15.44 -13.08 6.62
CA GLY A 59 16.07 -14.38 6.71
C GLY A 59 15.03 -15.51 6.79
N ASP A 60 15.33 -16.59 6.08
CA ASP A 60 14.65 -17.89 6.11
C ASP A 60 13.63 -18.14 4.99
N GLY A 61 13.19 -17.15 4.21
CA GLY A 61 12.23 -17.36 3.12
C GLY A 61 10.83 -17.80 3.57
N VAL A 62 10.54 -17.74 4.88
CA VAL A 62 9.25 -18.15 5.48
C VAL A 62 8.40 -16.95 5.92
N THR A 63 8.99 -15.77 6.12
CA THR A 63 8.23 -14.53 6.36
C THR A 63 7.96 -13.81 5.05
N GLU A 64 7.20 -14.43 4.15
CA GLU A 64 6.57 -13.68 3.06
C GLU A 64 5.70 -12.58 3.68
N PHE A 65 6.22 -11.34 3.72
CA PHE A 65 5.42 -10.17 4.03
C PHE A 65 4.40 -10.02 2.90
N LYS A 66 3.24 -10.67 3.11
CA LYS A 66 2.20 -10.83 2.11
C LYS A 66 1.41 -9.53 2.02
N VAL A 67 1.97 -8.54 1.33
CA VAL A 67 1.26 -7.29 1.03
C VAL A 67 0.02 -7.65 0.21
N GLY A 68 -1.16 -7.48 0.81
CA GLY A 68 -2.42 -7.65 0.09
C GLY A 68 -2.54 -6.65 -1.07
N ASN A 69 -3.04 -7.13 -2.23
CA ASN A 69 -3.24 -6.34 -3.46
C ASN A 69 -4.07 -5.05 -3.26
N ASN A 70 -4.80 -4.97 -2.15
CA ASN A 70 -5.69 -3.87 -1.81
C ASN A 70 -5.01 -2.73 -1.04
N HIS A 71 -3.81 -2.93 -0.48
CA HIS A 71 -3.11 -1.92 0.33
C HIS A 71 -2.48 -0.77 -0.47
N PRO A 72 -1.83 -1.00 -1.64
CA PRO A 72 -1.10 0.06 -2.33
C PRO A 72 -1.91 1.34 -2.60
N PRO A 73 -3.19 1.28 -3.04
CA PRO A 73 -4.00 2.49 -3.22
C PRO A 73 -4.13 3.34 -1.96
N PHE A 74 -4.20 2.74 -0.76
CA PHE A 74 -4.30 3.48 0.50
C PHE A 74 -2.99 4.19 0.84
N TYR A 75 -1.84 3.55 0.60
CA TYR A 75 -0.53 4.16 0.80
C TYR A 75 -0.29 5.34 -0.13
N ALA A 76 -0.67 5.22 -1.41
CA ALA A 76 -0.63 6.35 -2.35
C ALA A 76 -1.46 7.55 -1.85
N ARG A 77 -2.71 7.30 -1.44
CA ARG A 77 -3.59 8.36 -0.90
C ARG A 77 -3.04 8.96 0.40
N ARG A 78 -2.48 8.12 1.28
CA ARG A 78 -1.86 8.56 2.53
C ARG A 78 -0.65 9.47 2.26
N PHE A 79 0.22 9.08 1.32
CA PHE A 79 1.37 9.89 0.91
C PHE A 79 0.93 11.27 0.39
N MET A 80 0.01 11.32 -0.56
CA MET A 80 -0.47 12.58 -1.13
C MET A 80 -1.22 13.46 -0.11
N LYS A 81 -1.75 12.87 0.97
CA LYS A 81 -2.34 13.61 2.09
C LYS A 81 -1.28 14.20 3.03
N MET A 82 -0.17 13.48 3.26
CA MET A 82 0.90 13.92 4.16
C MET A 82 1.93 14.82 3.48
N TYR A 83 2.06 14.73 2.15
CA TYR A 83 2.89 15.59 1.31
C TYR A 83 2.02 16.23 0.22
N PRO A 84 1.18 17.24 0.56
CA PRO A 84 0.24 17.85 -0.37
C PRO A 84 0.90 18.47 -1.62
N GLU A 85 2.16 18.89 -1.51
CA GLU A 85 3.00 19.37 -2.61
C GLU A 85 3.24 18.32 -3.70
N HIS A 86 3.04 17.04 -3.38
CA HIS A 86 3.15 15.91 -4.29
C HIS A 86 1.77 15.28 -4.60
N ASN A 87 0.68 16.00 -4.33
CA ASN A 87 -0.64 15.53 -4.69
C ASN A 87 -0.77 15.32 -6.22
N GLY A 88 -1.26 14.15 -6.61
CA GLY A 88 -1.31 13.71 -8.00
C GLY A 88 -0.09 12.93 -8.48
N PHE A 89 0.99 12.81 -7.69
CA PHE A 89 2.17 12.02 -8.05
C PHE A 89 1.81 10.55 -8.32
N PHE A 90 0.96 9.98 -7.48
CA PHE A 90 0.36 8.67 -7.74
C PHE A 90 -0.96 8.81 -8.48
N ARG A 91 -1.06 8.23 -9.67
CA ARG A 91 -2.31 8.18 -10.42
C ARG A 91 -3.29 7.24 -9.71
N THR A 92 -4.33 7.80 -9.09
CA THR A 92 -5.40 7.02 -8.48
C THR A 92 -6.64 6.97 -9.38
N ARG A 93 -7.36 5.85 -9.34
CA ARG A 93 -8.67 5.71 -9.96
C ARG A 93 -9.76 5.71 -8.89
N VAL A 94 -10.99 5.97 -9.31
CA VAL A 94 -12.17 5.80 -8.45
C VAL A 94 -12.26 4.34 -8.03
N GLN A 95 -12.36 4.10 -6.71
CA GLN A 95 -12.49 2.75 -6.16
C GLN A 95 -13.96 2.34 -6.20
N LYS A 96 -14.31 1.38 -7.08
CA LYS A 96 -15.68 0.82 -7.18
C LYS A 96 -16.15 0.18 -5.86
N SER A 97 -15.23 -0.21 -4.98
CA SER A 97 -15.53 -0.72 -3.64
C SER A 97 -16.20 0.29 -2.72
N ALA A 98 -16.24 1.59 -3.09
CA ALA A 98 -16.96 2.61 -2.35
C ALA A 98 -18.49 2.40 -2.35
N VAL A 99 -19.03 1.79 -3.42
CA VAL A 99 -20.48 1.58 -3.60
C VAL A 99 -20.91 0.13 -3.39
N MET A 100 -19.96 -0.76 -3.06
CA MET A 100 -20.23 -2.18 -2.82
C MET A 100 -20.36 -2.47 -1.33
N PRO A 101 -21.26 -3.39 -0.92
CA PRO A 101 -21.33 -3.84 0.47
C PRO A 101 -20.06 -4.59 0.87
N ALA A 102 -19.68 -4.52 2.15
CA ALA A 102 -18.55 -5.29 2.69
C ALA A 102 -18.77 -6.80 2.51
N THR A 103 -17.69 -7.53 2.23
CA THR A 103 -17.73 -8.99 2.06
C THR A 103 -17.76 -9.74 3.39
N GLY A 104 -17.45 -9.05 4.50
CA GLY A 104 -17.43 -9.65 5.84
C GLY A 104 -16.35 -10.71 6.04
N MET A 105 -15.37 -10.77 5.13
CA MET A 105 -14.26 -11.72 5.22
C MET A 105 -13.17 -11.08 6.08
N GLU A 106 -12.87 -11.68 7.23
CA GLU A 106 -11.66 -11.32 7.96
C GLU A 106 -10.43 -11.48 7.06
N ALA A 107 -9.48 -10.55 7.16
CA ALA A 107 -8.18 -10.67 6.51
C ALA A 107 -7.40 -11.82 7.15
N LYS A 108 -7.73 -13.06 6.78
CA LYS A 108 -6.92 -14.22 7.10
C LYS A 108 -5.65 -14.17 6.24
N PRO A 109 -4.45 -14.44 6.79
CA PRO A 109 -3.19 -14.41 6.06
C PRO A 109 -3.12 -15.41 4.87
N SER A 110 -4.13 -16.26 4.68
CA SER A 110 -4.17 -17.28 3.63
C SER A 110 -4.84 -16.87 2.31
N MET A 111 -5.49 -15.70 2.19
CA MET A 111 -6.13 -15.29 0.92
C MET A 111 -5.25 -14.38 0.04
N VAL A 112 -4.02 -14.80 -0.23
CA VAL A 112 -3.38 -14.41 -1.50
C VAL A 112 -2.84 -15.67 -2.16
N ALA A 113 -3.38 -15.96 -3.34
CA ALA A 113 -2.87 -16.91 -4.30
C ALA A 113 -1.89 -16.18 -5.22
#